data_AF-A0A7G8E819-F1
#
_entry.id   AF-A0A7G8E819-F1
#
_cell.length_a   1.000
_cell.length_b   1.000
_cell.length_c   1.000
_cell.angle_alpha   90.00
_cell.angle_beta   90.00
_cell.angle_gamma   90.00
#
_symmetry.space_group_name_H-M   'P 1'
#
loop_
_entity.id
_entity.type
_entity.pdbx_description
1 polymer ?
#
loop_
_entity_poly.entity_id
_entity_poly.type
_entity_poly.pdbx_seq_one_letter_code
_entity_poly.pdbx_strand_id
1 'polypeptide(L)'
;MKHQASPRFWSCYQALPTDVQDLADRAYEQLKADPRHPSLHLKRIGRFWSVRVGLRHRALAVEASTDALLWVWIGTHAQYDKLLKKA
;
A
#
# COMPACT_ATOMS: atom_id res chain seq x y z
N MET A 1 7.70 5.55 12.50
CA MET A 1 6.57 5.54 11.57
C MET A 1 5.54 4.48 11.94
N LYS A 2 4.34 4.91 12.31
CA LYS A 2 3.19 4.06 12.57
C LYS A 2 2.43 3.78 11.28
N HIS A 3 1.92 2.57 11.12
CA HIS A 3 1.10 2.18 9.97
C HIS A 3 -0.28 1.76 10.45
N GLN A 4 -1.31 2.37 9.87
CA GLN A 4 -2.72 2.09 10.18
C GLN A 4 -3.46 1.79 8.88
N ALA A 5 -4.53 1.01 8.94
CA ALA A 5 -5.35 0.71 7.77
C ALA A 5 -6.80 1.13 8.01
N SER A 6 -7.36 1.87 7.06
CA SER A 6 -8.77 2.27 7.08
C SER A 6 -9.69 1.08 6.82
N PRO A 7 -10.99 1.17 7.19
CA PRO A 7 -11.97 0.14 6.84
C PRO A 7 -12.02 -0.13 5.32
N ARG A 8 -11.89 0.90 4.49
CA ARG A 8 -11.85 0.78 3.03
C ARG A 8 -10.67 -0.06 2.56
N PHE A 9 -9.49 0.11 3.16
CA PHE A 9 -8.33 -0.71 2.84
C PHE A 9 -8.61 -2.18 3.11
N TRP A 10 -9.18 -2.51 4.27
CA TRP A 10 -9.51 -3.89 4.63
C TRP A 10 -10.53 -4.50 3.67
N SER A 11 -11.56 -3.76 3.24
CA SER A 11 -12.49 -4.23 2.22
C SER A 11 -11.79 -4.54 0.89
N CYS A 12 -10.85 -3.70 0.45
CA CYS A 12 -10.05 -3.97 -0.75
C CYS A 12 -9.15 -5.19 -0.57
N TYR A 13 -8.49 -5.32 0.58
CA TYR A 13 -7.61 -6.43 0.92
C TYR A 13 -8.34 -7.77 0.91
N GLN A 14 -9.50 -7.83 1.57
CA GLN A 14 -10.31 -9.06 1.66
C GLN A 14 -10.87 -9.51 0.31
N ALA A 15 -11.01 -8.59 -0.66
CA ALA A 15 -11.42 -8.90 -2.02
C ALA A 15 -10.27 -9.43 -2.90
N LEU A 16 -9.03 -9.44 -2.41
CA LEU A 16 -7.89 -9.97 -3.16
C LEU A 16 -7.84 -11.49 -3.07
N PRO A 17 -7.29 -12.17 -4.09
CA PRO A 17 -6.91 -13.58 -3.99
C PRO A 17 -5.96 -13.84 -2.81
N THR A 18 -6.06 -15.02 -2.20
CA THR A 18 -5.30 -15.39 -0.99
C THR A 18 -3.78 -15.27 -1.19
N ASP A 19 -3.26 -15.64 -2.36
CA ASP A 19 -1.83 -15.51 -2.68
C ASP A 19 -1.35 -14.04 -2.67
N VAL A 20 -2.24 -13.12 -3.03
CA VAL A 20 -1.96 -11.67 -3.01
C VAL A 20 -2.07 -11.11 -1.60
N GLN A 21 -3.00 -11.63 -0.79
CA GLN A 21 -3.08 -11.33 0.65
C GLN A 21 -1.76 -11.71 1.36
N ASP A 22 -1.26 -12.92 1.13
CA ASP A 22 0.03 -13.37 1.67
C ASP A 22 1.23 -12.51 1.20
N LEU A 23 1.18 -11.99 -0.03
CA LEU A 23 2.18 -11.04 -0.53
C LEU A 23 2.07 -9.69 0.17
N ALA A 24 0.86 -9.21 0.44
CA ALA A 24 0.62 -7.96 1.14
C ALA A 24 1.08 -8.04 2.60
N ASP A 25 0.82 -9.15 3.29
CA ASP A 25 1.28 -9.37 4.67
C ASP A 25 2.82 -9.40 4.75
N ARG A 26 3.48 -10.11 3.83
CA ARG A 26 4.95 -10.10 3.75
C ARG A 26 5.52 -8.72 3.44
N ALA A 27 4.89 -7.98 2.53
CA ALA A 27 5.29 -6.61 2.22
C ALA A 27 5.11 -5.69 3.44
N TYR A 28 4.06 -5.90 4.24
CA TYR A 28 3.83 -5.13 5.46
C TYR A 28 4.87 -5.42 6.55
N GLU A 29 5.22 -6.68 6.77
CA GLU A 29 6.29 -7.03 7.73
C GLU A 29 7.65 -6.49 7.27
N GLN A 30 7.95 -6.57 5.97
CA GLN A 30 9.16 -5.98 5.41
C GLN A 30 9.17 -4.45 5.55
N LEU A 31 8.03 -3.79 5.34
CA LEU A 31 7.88 -2.35 5.52
C LEU A 31 8.13 -1.92 6.97
N LYS A 32 7.65 -2.69 7.95
CA LYS A 32 7.90 -2.42 9.37
C LYS A 32 9.37 -2.57 9.74
N ALA A 33 10.05 -3.56 9.17
CA ALA A 33 11.45 -3.83 9.45
C ALA A 33 12.39 -2.84 8.75
N ASP A 34 12.18 -2.61 7.45
CA ASP A 34 12.97 -1.70 6.62
C ASP A 34 12.09 -1.01 5.56
N PRO A 35 11.58 0.21 5.85
CA PRO A 35 10.80 0.97 4.89
C PRO A 35 11.56 1.35 3.60
N ARG A 36 12.89 1.31 3.62
CA ARG A 36 13.75 1.64 2.47
C ARG A 36 14.12 0.42 1.64
N HIS A 37 13.59 -0.76 1.98
CA HIS A 37 13.93 -1.98 1.28
C HIS A 37 13.60 -1.87 -0.22
N PRO A 38 14.56 -2.18 -1.13
CA PRO A 38 14.38 -2.00 -2.56
C PRO A 38 13.20 -2.78 -3.17
N SER A 39 12.74 -3.88 -2.59
CA SER A 39 11.55 -4.59 -3.10
C SER A 39 10.25 -3.77 -2.96
N LEU A 40 10.17 -2.90 -1.94
CA LEU A 40 8.96 -2.17 -1.58
C LEU A 40 8.73 -0.96 -2.48
N HIS A 41 9.80 -0.37 -3.02
CA HIS A 41 9.73 0.89 -3.78
C HIS A 41 8.83 1.95 -3.08
N LEU A 42 8.96 2.07 -1.75
CA LEU A 42 8.17 3.02 -0.99
C LEU A 42 8.49 4.44 -1.46
N LYS A 43 7.49 5.12 -2.02
CA LYS A 43 7.67 6.47 -2.57
C LYS A 43 6.44 7.33 -2.40
N ARG A 44 6.66 8.64 -2.31
CA ARG A 44 5.60 9.65 -2.33
C ARG A 44 5.23 10.02 -3.77
N ILE A 45 3.94 10.13 -4.05
CA ILE A 45 3.35 10.48 -5.35
C ILE A 45 2.20 11.44 -5.07
N GLY A 46 2.46 12.74 -5.29
CA GLY A 46 1.54 13.80 -4.88
C GLY A 46 1.28 13.74 -3.36
N ARG A 47 0.00 13.60 -2.98
CA ARG A 47 -0.44 13.46 -1.58
C ARG A 47 -0.38 12.02 -1.04
N PHE A 48 -0.08 11.04 -1.89
CA PHE A 48 -0.11 9.63 -1.51
C PHE A 48 1.30 9.08 -1.30
N TRP A 49 1.39 8.10 -0.43
CA TRP A 49 2.51 7.16 -0.35
C TRP A 49 2.10 5.87 -1.07
N SER A 50 3.00 5.31 -1.86
CA SER A 50 2.77 4.06 -2.59
C SER A 50 3.84 3.03 -2.24
N VAL A 51 3.40 1.80 -2.03
CA VAL A 51 4.28 0.64 -1.83
C VAL A 51 3.93 -0.49 -2.79
N ARG A 52 4.95 -1.26 -3.16
CA ARG A 52 4.86 -2.42 -4.02
C ARG A 52 4.44 -3.65 -3.23
N VAL A 53 3.42 -4.35 -3.74
CA VAL A 53 2.97 -5.66 -3.26
C VAL A 53 3.12 -6.65 -4.41
N GLY A 54 4.23 -7.40 -4.40
CA GLY A 54 4.61 -8.23 -5.54
C GLY A 54 4.79 -7.42 -6.84
N LEU A 55 4.76 -8.06 -8.00
CA LEU A 55 4.95 -7.36 -9.28
C LEU A 55 3.72 -6.53 -9.69
N ARG A 56 2.52 -7.09 -9.48
CA ARG A 56 1.26 -6.63 -10.10
C ARG A 56 0.33 -5.82 -9.19
N HIS A 57 0.63 -5.71 -7.89
CA HIS A 57 -0.22 -5.00 -6.94
C HIS A 57 0.52 -3.85 -6.26
N ARG A 58 -0.25 -2.85 -5.83
CA ARG A 58 0.22 -1.67 -5.10
C ARG A 58 -0.74 -1.40 -3.96
N ALA A 59 -0.21 -0.84 -2.88
CA ALA A 59 -1.00 -0.22 -1.82
C ALA A 59 -0.73 1.28 -1.77
N LEU A 60 -1.73 2.04 -1.33
CA LEU A 60 -1.71 3.49 -1.20
C LEU A 60 -2.03 3.90 0.24
N ALA A 61 -1.26 4.85 0.75
CA ALA A 61 -1.47 5.51 2.01
C ALA A 61 -1.48 7.03 1.87
N VAL A 62 -2.02 7.69 2.88
CA VAL A 62 -1.90 9.14 3.09
C VAL A 62 -1.16 9.39 4.41
N GLU A 63 -0.52 10.56 4.52
CA GLU A 63 0.04 11.01 5.81
C GLU A 63 -1.12 11.31 6.77
N ALA A 64 -1.19 10.56 7.87
CA ALA A 64 -2.18 10.77 8.92
C ALA A 64 -1.65 11.71 10.01
N SER A 65 -0.34 11.71 10.24
CA SER A 65 0.39 12.66 11.09
C SER A 65 1.87 12.63 10.72
N THR A 66 2.68 13.45 11.39
CA THR A 66 4.14 13.59 11.13
C THR A 66 4.91 12.27 11.17
N ASP A 67 4.43 11.25 11.88
CA ASP A 67 5.06 9.91 11.94
C ASP A 67 4.05 8.78 11.71
N ALA A 68 2.96 8.99 10.95
CA ALA A 68 1.98 7.95 10.67
C ALA A 68 1.45 7.95 9.24
N LEU A 69 1.35 6.75 8.66
CA LEU A 69 0.68 6.49 7.39
C LEU A 69 -0.63 5.76 7.62
N LEU A 70 -1.70 6.25 6.97
CA LEU A 70 -3.00 5.58 6.89
C LEU A 70 -3.16 4.97 5.51
N TRP A 71 -3.16 3.64 5.44
CA TRP A 71 -3.44 2.87 4.24
C TRP A 71 -4.93 2.92 3.90
N VAL A 72 -5.23 3.31 2.66
CA VAL A 72 -6.60 3.58 2.19
C VAL A 72 -7.03 2.71 1.02
N TRP A 73 -6.08 2.05 0.36
CA TRP A 73 -6.36 1.21 -0.80
C TRP A 73 -5.24 0.20 -1.06
N ILE A 74 -5.60 -0.97 -1.60
CA ILE A 74 -4.71 -1.96 -2.18
C ILE A 74 -5.38 -2.58 -3.40
N GLY A 75 -4.61 -2.88 -4.45
CA GLY A 75 -5.14 -3.52 -5.65
C GLY A 75 -4.16 -3.57 -6.81
N THR A 76 -4.67 -3.88 -8.00
CA THR A 76 -3.84 -4.10 -9.19
C THR A 76 -3.19 -2.82 -9.70
N HIS A 77 -2.08 -2.96 -10.42
CA HIS A 77 -1.39 -1.84 -11.06
C HIS A 77 -2.32 -1.05 -12.02
N ALA A 78 -3.21 -1.74 -12.75
CA ALA A 78 -4.16 -1.08 -13.65
C ALA A 78 -5.21 -0.23 -12.90
N GLN A 79 -5.68 -0.68 -11.72
CA GLN A 79 -6.56 0.12 -10.86
C GLN A 79 -5.81 1.31 -10.26
N TYR A 80 -4.56 1.08 -9.84
CA TYR A 80 -3.67 2.12 -9.34
C TYR A 80 -3.47 3.25 -10.35
N ASP A 81 -3.18 2.93 -11.63
CA ASP A 81 -3.02 3.95 -12.67
C ASP A 81 -4.28 4.78 -12.89
N LYS A 82 -5.46 4.14 -12.82
CA LYS A 82 -6.76 4.84 -12.90
C LYS A 82 -7.00 5.75 -11.71
N LEU A 83 -6.59 5.35 -10.50
CA LEU A 83 -6.70 6.17 -9.29
C LEU A 83 -5.80 7.40 -9.38
N LEU A 84 -4.55 7.23 -9.83
CA LEU A 84 -3.62 8.34 -9.97
C LEU A 84 -4.03 9.36 -11.04
N LYS A 85 -4.69 8.93 -12.11
CA LYS A 85 -5.23 9.85 -13.13
C LYS A 85 -6.40 10.72 -12.64
N LYS A 86 -7.05 10.33 -11.53
CA LYS A 86 -8.20 11.03 -10.95
C LYS A 86 -7.85 11.79 -9.66
N ALA A 87 -6.59 11.69 -9.22
CA ALA A 87 -6.11 12.12 -7.91
C ALA A 87 -5.58 13.55 -7.92
#